data_AF-A0AAW4UDV3-F1
#
_entry.id   AF-A0AAW4UDV3-F1
#
_cell.length_a   1.000
_cell.length_b   1.000
_cell.length_c   1.000
_cell.angle_alpha   90.00
_cell.angle_beta   90.00
_cell.angle_gamma   90.00
#
_symmetry.space_group_name_H-M   'P 1'
#
loop_
_entity.id
_entity.type
_entity.pdbx_description
1 polymer ?
#
loop_
_entity_poly.entity_id
_entity_poly.type
_entity_poly.pdbx_seq_one_letter_code
_entity_poly.pdbx_strand_id
1 'polypeptide(L)' 'MTELLVTPKSVAHIETLIEKGADAFVIGEQKFGLRLADEFDRTAMREAVDIIHAHGKKAYAAVNGIFHNYHLNAVE' A
#
# COMPACT_ATOMS: atom_id res chain seq x y z
N MET A 1 -14.86 8.69 -13.51
CA MET A 1 -15.07 7.26 -13.20
C MET A 1 -14.68 7.07 -11.75
N THR A 2 -15.51 6.41 -10.96
CA THR A 2 -15.27 6.21 -9.52
C THR A 2 -14.22 5.13 -9.30
N GLU A 3 -13.39 5.26 -8.27
CA GLU A 3 -12.36 4.28 -7.90
C GLU A 3 -12.62 3.80 -6.46
N LEU A 4 -12.75 2.48 -6.26
CA LEU A 4 -12.80 1.88 -4.93
C LEU A 4 -11.38 1.61 -4.41
N LEU A 5 -10.83 2.59 -3.69
CA LEU A 5 -9.55 2.50 -2.99
C LEU A 5 -9.72 1.83 -1.62
N VAL A 6 -8.94 0.79 -1.36
CA VAL A 6 -8.97 0.03 -0.10
C VAL A 6 -7.59 -0.14 0.51
N THR A 7 -7.55 -0.45 1.81
CA THR A 7 -6.31 -0.74 2.55
C THR A 7 -6.27 -2.24 2.89
N PRO A 8 -5.39 -3.03 2.26
CA PRO A 8 -5.26 -4.47 2.54
C PRO A 8 -4.60 -4.71 3.91
N LYS A 9 -4.80 -5.91 4.45
CA LYS A 9 -4.26 -6.33 5.76
C LYS A 9 -3.01 -7.21 5.63
N SER A 10 -2.74 -7.69 4.42
CA SER A 10 -1.61 -8.53 4.07
C SER A 10 -1.57 -8.66 2.55
N VAL A 11 -0.47 -9.19 2.00
CA VAL A 11 -0.36 -9.46 0.56
C VAL A 11 -1.47 -10.42 0.10
N ALA A 12 -1.73 -11.50 0.84
CA ALA A 12 -2.80 -12.45 0.52
C ALA A 12 -4.22 -11.83 0.57
N HIS A 13 -4.44 -10.77 1.36
CA HIS A 13 -5.73 -10.08 1.41
C HIS A 13 -6.04 -9.33 0.10
N ILE A 14 -5.02 -8.99 -0.71
CA ILE A 14 -5.18 -8.23 -1.96
C ILE A 14 -6.08 -8.99 -2.93
N GLU A 15 -5.80 -10.27 -3.18
CA GLU A 15 -6.58 -11.08 -4.13
C GLU A 15 -8.05 -11.16 -3.70
N THR A 16 -8.30 -11.36 -2.40
CA THR A 16 -9.66 -11.34 -1.85
C THR A 16 -10.37 -10.01 -2.16
N LEU A 17 -9.69 -8.88 -1.97
CA LEU A 17 -10.26 -7.56 -2.21
C LEU A 17 -10.48 -7.27 -3.70
N ILE A 18 -9.61 -7.78 -4.58
CA ILE A 18 -9.81 -7.74 -6.03
C ILE A 18 -11.10 -8.48 -6.41
N GLU A 19 -11.31 -9.68 -5.88
CA GLU A 19 -12.55 -10.45 -6.09
C GLU A 19 -13.79 -9.73 -5.56
N LYS A 20 -13.66 -8.91 -4.51
CA LYS A 20 -14.75 -8.07 -3.98
C LYS A 20 -14.95 -6.74 -4.72
N GLY A 21 -14.18 -6.48 -5.77
CA GLY A 21 -14.38 -5.33 -6.66
C GLY A 21 -13.52 -4.11 -6.31
N ALA A 22 -12.44 -4.26 -5.55
CA ALA A 22 -11.49 -3.16 -5.36
C ALA A 22 -10.84 -2.75 -6.69
N ASP A 23 -10.62 -1.44 -6.85
CA ASP A 23 -9.97 -0.86 -8.03
C ASP A 23 -8.51 -0.46 -7.75
N ALA A 24 -8.24 -0.10 -6.49
CA ALA A 24 -6.93 0.35 -6.08
C ALA A 24 -6.63 0.05 -4.61
N PHE A 25 -5.34 0.07 -4.28
CA PHE A 25 -4.82 -0.32 -2.97
C PHE A 25 -3.87 0.74 -2.44
N VAL A 26 -4.05 1.15 -1.19
CA VAL A 26 -3.06 1.95 -0.46
C VAL A 26 -2.25 1.03 0.47
N ILE A 27 -0.94 0.98 0.23
CA ILE A 27 0.02 0.14 0.96
C ILE A 27 1.22 0.99 1.39
N GLY A 28 1.96 0.56 2.40
CA GLY A 28 3.16 1.28 2.83
C GLY A 28 3.80 0.67 4.07
N GLU A 29 4.99 1.18 4.38
CA GLU A 29 5.67 0.89 5.64
C GLU A 29 5.10 1.79 6.73
N GLN A 30 4.88 1.27 7.94
CA GLN A 30 4.36 2.07 9.07
C GLN A 30 5.28 3.23 9.44
N LYS A 31 6.58 3.10 9.14
CA LYS A 31 7.57 4.17 9.30
C LYS A 31 7.23 5.44 8.50
N PHE A 32 6.59 5.29 7.34
CA PHE A 32 6.33 6.40 6.41
C PHE A 32 4.84 6.67 6.16
N GLY A 33 3.99 5.67 6.38
CA GLY A 33 2.57 5.70 6.09
C GLY A 33 1.69 5.73 7.34
N LEU A 34 0.62 6.52 7.29
CA LEU A 34 -0.46 6.57 8.28
C LEU A 34 -1.71 5.88 7.75
N ARG A 35 -2.54 5.37 8.68
CA ARG A 35 -3.83 4.70 8.39
C ARG A 35 -3.70 3.46 7.50
N LEU A 36 -2.61 2.73 7.70
CA LEU A 36 -2.43 1.40 7.16
C LEU A 36 -3.19 0.39 8.04
N ALA A 37 -3.75 -0.64 7.42
CA ALA A 37 -4.40 -1.71 8.17
C ALA A 37 -3.37 -2.70 8.73
N ASP A 38 -2.21 -2.83 8.06
CA ASP A 38 -1.05 -3.57 8.53
C ASP A 38 0.24 -3.03 7.88
N GLU A 39 1.41 -3.46 8.36
CA GLU A 39 2.71 -3.12 7.77
C GLU A 39 2.97 -3.86 6.46
N PHE A 40 3.39 -3.11 5.43
CA PHE A 40 3.98 -3.67 4.23
C PHE A 40 5.42 -3.20 4.14
N ASP A 41 6.36 -4.08 4.52
CA ASP A 41 7.77 -3.83 4.30
C ASP A 41 8.10 -3.76 2.79
N ARG A 42 9.35 -3.42 2.48
CA ARG A 42 9.79 -3.25 1.09
C ARG A 42 9.63 -4.50 0.21
N THR A 43 9.73 -5.69 0.80
CA THR A 43 9.56 -6.96 0.08
C THR A 43 8.08 -7.21 -0.18
N ALA A 44 7.25 -7.07 0.85
CA ALA A 44 5.80 -7.20 0.76
C ALA A 44 5.19 -6.17 -0.19
N MET A 45 5.69 -4.93 -0.21
CA MET A 45 5.26 -3.92 -1.17
C MET A 45 5.56 -4.32 -2.61
N ARG A 46 6.73 -4.92 -2.88
CA ARG A 46 7.08 -5.38 -4.23
C ARG A 46 6.10 -6.46 -4.69
N GLU A 47 5.90 -7.48 -3.85
CA GLU A 47 4.98 -8.57 -4.14
C GLU A 47 3.54 -8.06 -4.33
N ALA A 48 3.09 -7.15 -3.47
CA ALA A 48 1.78 -6.51 -3.58
C ALA A 48 1.63 -5.77 -4.91
N VAL A 49 2.60 -4.95 -5.30
CA VAL A 49 2.58 -4.20 -6.56
C VAL A 49 2.51 -5.14 -7.76
N ASP A 50 3.28 -6.23 -7.76
CA ASP A 50 3.26 -7.23 -8.83
C ASP A 50 1.87 -7.88 -8.97
N ILE A 51 1.25 -8.30 -7.86
CA ILE A 51 -0.10 -8.90 -7.84
C ILE A 51 -1.15 -7.88 -8.32
N ILE A 52 -1.11 -6.65 -7.81
CA ILE A 52 -2.07 -5.59 -8.13
C ILE A 52 -2.01 -5.26 -9.62
N HIS A 53 -0.80 -5.08 -10.17
CA HIS A 53 -0.61 -4.76 -11.58
C HIS A 53 -0.95 -5.93 -12.51
N ALA A 54 -0.70 -7.17 -12.10
CA ALA A 54 -1.11 -8.36 -12.86
C ALA A 54 -2.64 -8.40 -13.10
N HIS A 55 -3.42 -7.79 -12.21
CA HIS A 55 -4.88 -7.67 -12.32
C HIS A 55 -5.37 -6.35 -12.96
N GLY A 56 -4.46 -5.51 -13.46
CA GLY A 56 -4.80 -4.20 -14.03
C GLY A 56 -5.37 -3.20 -13.02
N LYS A 57 -5.07 -3.39 -11.73
CA LYS A 57 -5.48 -2.51 -10.63
C LYS A 57 -4.35 -1.53 -10.28
N LYS A 58 -4.62 -0.55 -9.42
CA LYS A 58 -3.63 0.48 -9.05
C LYS A 58 -3.07 0.29 -7.65
N ALA A 59 -1.78 0.55 -7.47
CA ALA A 59 -1.12 0.61 -6.18
C ALA A 59 -0.73 2.06 -5.84
N TYR A 60 -1.01 2.49 -4.62
CA TYR A 60 -0.61 3.77 -4.07
C TYR A 60 0.28 3.55 -2.84
N ALA A 61 1.48 4.12 -2.87
CA ALA A 61 2.37 4.11 -1.73
C ALA A 61 1.97 5.20 -0.71
N ALA A 62 1.72 4.81 0.53
CA ALA A 62 1.45 5.73 1.62
C ALA A 62 2.77 6.31 2.15
N VAL A 63 3.05 7.55 1.76
CA VAL A 63 4.16 8.37 2.30
C VAL A 63 3.57 9.67 2.85
N ASN A 64 2.63 9.52 3.78
CA ASN A 64 1.78 10.59 4.30
C ASN A 64 2.00 10.84 5.80
N GLY A 65 3.08 10.30 6.38
CA GLY A 65 3.53 10.66 7.72
C GLY A 65 3.83 12.15 7.87
N ILE A 66 3.73 12.66 9.10
CA ILE A 66 4.21 14.00 9.46
C ILE A 66 5.65 13.85 9.93
N PHE A 67 6.59 14.33 9.14
CA PHE A 67 8.02 14.15 9.40
C PHE A 67 8.65 15.39 10.04
N HIS A 68 9.49 15.15 11.02
CA HIS A 68 10.46 16.11 11.57
C HIS A 68 11.86 15.89 10.96
N ASN A 69 12.73 16.90 11.05
CA ASN A 69 14.08 16.88 10.45
C ASN A 69 14.93 15.67 10.82
N TYR A 70 14.76 15.09 12.03
CA TYR A 70 15.52 13.91 12.43
C TYR A 70 15.18 12.64 11.63
N HIS A 71 14.11 12.64 10.83
CA HIS A 71 13.77 11.54 9.92
C HIS A 71 14.47 11.62 8.56
N LEU A 72 15.23 12.68 8.25
CA LEU A 72 15.87 12.84 6.93
C LEU A 72 16.74 11.65 6.52
N ASN A 73 17.54 11.12 7.45
CA ASN A 73 18.40 9.97 7.20
C ASN A 73 17.64 8.68 6.80
N ALA A 74 16.33 8.63 7.02
CA ALA A 74 15.50 7.49 6.62
C ALA A 74 15.05 7.54 5.16
N VAL A 75 15.15 8.70 4.50
CA VAL A 75 14.68 8.93 3.12
C VAL A 75 15.83 9.21 2.13
N GLU A 76 17.07 9.36 2.63
CA GLU A 76 18.32 9.40 1.85
C GLU A 76 18.82 7.98 1.52
#